data_AF-A0A2T2V8R7-F1
#
_entry.id   AF-A0A2T2V8R7-F1
#
_cell.length_a   1.000
_cell.length_b   1.000
_cell.length_c   1.000
_cell.angle_alpha   90.00
_cell.angle_beta   90.00
_cell.angle_gamma   90.00
#
_symmetry.space_group_name_H-M   'P 1'
#
loop_
_entity.id
_entity.type
_entity.pdbx_description
1 polymer ?
#
loop_
_entity_poly.entity_id
_entity_poly.type
_entity_poly.pdbx_seq_one_letter_code
_entity_poly.pdbx_strand_id
1 'polypeptide(L)'
;MTNIATQDITCFGDSTGSITIFANGGSGSLEHSIDSGSTYQTSNTFTNLPAGTYNVSIRDSNGCAVYQTATIDQPSELNITAATIKDVSCNGGKDGEIDITVTGSTPPYSFNWSTN
;
A
#
# COMPACT_ATOMS: atom_id res chain seq x y z
N MET A 1 8.16 20.10 -17.31
CA MET A 1 7.21 19.71 -16.24
C MET A 1 7.53 18.27 -15.86
N THR A 2 7.72 18.01 -14.56
CA THR A 2 7.95 16.69 -14.00
C THR A 2 6.61 16.14 -13.49
N ASN A 3 6.21 14.97 -13.99
CA ASN A 3 5.01 14.26 -13.54
C ASN A 3 5.42 13.00 -12.78
N ILE A 4 4.65 12.62 -11.76
CA ILE A 4 4.88 11.41 -10.98
C ILE A 4 3.61 10.58 -11.03
N ALA A 5 3.73 9.32 -11.43
CA ALA A 5 2.68 8.33 -11.31
C ALA A 5 3.02 7.41 -10.14
N THR A 6 2.04 7.15 -9.28
CA THR A 6 2.14 6.20 -8.18
C THR A 6 1.19 5.04 -8.39
N GLN A 7 1.57 3.88 -7.88
CA GLN A 7 0.69 2.73 -7.71
C GLN A 7 0.62 2.39 -6.23
N ASP A 8 -0.59 2.44 -5.71
CA ASP A 8 -0.89 2.08 -4.33
C ASP A 8 -0.82 0.58 -4.11
N ILE A 9 -0.61 0.20 -2.86
CA ILE A 9 -0.54 -1.20 -2.46
C ILE A 9 -1.95 -1.77 -2.35
N THR A 10 -2.13 -3.01 -2.81
CA THR A 10 -3.44 -3.67 -2.82
C THR A 10 -3.79 -4.39 -1.53
N CYS A 11 -2.81 -4.73 -0.69
CA CYS A 11 -3.01 -5.43 0.57
C CYS A 11 -2.28 -4.71 1.70
N PHE A 12 -2.92 -4.61 2.87
CA PHE A 12 -2.29 -3.97 4.02
C PHE A 12 -0.96 -4.65 4.38
N GLY A 13 0.13 -3.87 4.47
CA GLY A 13 1.45 -4.36 4.85
C GLY A 13 2.29 -4.95 3.72
N ASP A 14 1.75 -5.02 2.50
CA ASP A 14 2.55 -5.41 1.32
C ASP A 14 3.48 -4.27 0.90
N SER A 15 4.44 -4.60 0.04
CA SER A 15 5.34 -3.64 -0.59
C SER A 15 5.15 -3.58 -2.10
N THR A 16 3.98 -3.91 -2.63
CA THR A 16 3.74 -3.96 -4.08
C THR A 16 3.62 -2.58 -4.76
N GLY A 17 3.74 -1.49 -4.00
CA GLY A 17 3.65 -0.14 -4.52
C GLY A 17 4.77 0.22 -5.49
N SER A 18 4.49 1.19 -6.37
CA SER A 18 5.49 1.70 -7.30
C SER A 18 5.39 3.20 -7.53
N ILE A 19 6.53 3.81 -7.86
CA ILE A 19 6.65 5.22 -8.24
C ILE A 19 7.34 5.27 -9.59
N THR A 20 6.72 5.92 -10.57
CA THR A 20 7.30 6.17 -11.89
C THR A 20 7.38 7.66 -12.13
N ILE A 21 8.56 8.13 -12.48
CA ILE A 21 8.88 9.54 -12.65
C ILE A 21 8.97 9.86 -14.14
N PHE A 22 8.26 10.89 -14.58
CA PHE A 22 8.29 11.39 -15.95
C PHE A 22 8.89 12.79 -15.95
N ALA A 23 10.18 12.87 -16.25
CA ALA A 23 10.89 14.13 -16.38
C ALA A 23 10.95 14.57 -17.85
N ASN A 24 10.39 15.75 -18.14
CA ASN A 24 10.57 16.41 -19.44
C ASN A 24 11.52 17.59 -19.25
N GLY A 25 12.76 17.46 -19.73
CA GLY A 25 13.82 18.47 -19.64
C GLY A 25 15.09 17.97 -18.96
N GLY A 26 16.03 18.89 -18.69
CA GLY A 26 17.36 18.59 -18.17
C GLY A 26 18.40 18.36 -19.27
N SER A 27 19.66 18.54 -18.92
CA SER A 27 20.80 18.32 -19.82
C SER A 27 21.60 17.11 -19.37
N GLY A 28 21.94 16.23 -20.31
CA GLY A 28 22.64 14.98 -20.01
C GLY A 28 21.75 13.89 -19.41
N SER A 29 22.38 12.88 -18.80
CA SER A 29 21.67 11.78 -18.16
C SER A 29 20.98 12.26 -16.88
N LEU A 30 19.69 11.94 -16.76
CA LEU A 30 18.92 12.22 -15.56
C LEU A 30 19.09 11.08 -14.54
N GLU A 31 19.27 11.47 -13.30
CA GLU A 31 19.28 10.57 -12.15
C GLU A 31 18.04 10.85 -11.29
N HIS A 32 17.45 9.78 -10.76
CA HIS A 32 16.21 9.79 -10.01
C HIS A 32 16.44 9.20 -8.63
N SER A 33 15.73 9.71 -7.64
CA SER A 33 15.78 9.29 -6.24
C SER A 33 14.38 9.42 -5.63
N ILE A 34 14.09 8.59 -4.63
CA ILE A 34 12.85 8.62 -3.83
C ILE A 34 13.14 8.83 -2.33
N ASP A 35 14.41 9.01 -1.96
CA ASP A 35 14.91 9.10 -0.59
C ASP A 35 15.59 10.44 -0.29
N SER A 36 15.04 11.52 -0.85
CA SER A 36 15.57 12.89 -0.74
C SER A 36 16.98 13.06 -1.33
N GLY A 37 17.38 12.22 -2.28
CA GLY A 37 18.69 12.28 -2.91
C GLY A 37 19.80 11.59 -2.11
N SER A 38 19.47 10.62 -1.25
CA SER A 38 20.48 9.79 -0.58
C SER A 38 21.03 8.73 -1.54
N THR A 39 20.15 8.15 -2.37
CA THR A 39 20.50 7.22 -3.44
C THR A 39 19.92 7.70 -4.77
N TYR A 40 20.72 7.59 -5.83
CA TYR A 40 20.34 7.98 -7.18
C TYR A 40 20.46 6.78 -8.11
N GLN A 41 19.50 6.66 -9.03
CA GLN A 41 19.50 5.66 -10.09
C GLN A 41 19.06 6.28 -11.42
N THR A 42 19.52 5.71 -12.53
CA THR A 42 19.11 6.16 -13.87
C THR A 42 17.69 5.68 -14.22
N SER A 43 17.24 4.56 -13.65
CA SER A 43 15.88 4.09 -13.79
C SER A 43 14.89 5.08 -13.18
N ASN A 44 13.86 5.42 -13.92
CA ASN A 44 12.79 6.32 -13.49
C ASN A 44 11.66 5.59 -12.73
N THR A 45 11.75 4.26 -12.61
CA THR A 45 10.76 3.43 -11.93
C THR A 45 11.36 2.82 -10.67
N PHE A 46 10.61 2.92 -9.58
CA PHE A 46 10.87 2.33 -8.28
C PHE A 46 9.72 1.39 -7.96
N THR A 47 10.04 0.13 -7.65
CA THR A 47 9.07 -0.91 -7.30
C THR A 47 9.40 -1.49 -5.93
N ASN A 48 8.54 -2.36 -5.43
CA ASN A 48 8.70 -3.00 -4.11
C ASN A 48 8.68 -1.98 -2.95
N LEU A 49 7.87 -0.93 -3.08
CA LEU A 49 7.76 0.14 -2.11
C LEU A 49 6.59 -0.11 -1.14
N PRO A 50 6.83 -0.09 0.19
CA PRO A 50 5.76 -0.09 1.20
C PRO A 50 4.96 1.22 1.19
N ALA A 51 3.84 1.23 1.92
CA ALA A 51 3.00 2.41 2.03
C ALA A 51 3.77 3.51 2.77
N GLY A 52 3.69 4.73 2.27
CA GLY A 52 4.46 5.83 2.84
C GLY A 52 4.57 7.04 1.93
N THR A 53 5.17 8.08 2.48
CA THR A 53 5.52 9.30 1.74
C THR A 53 6.97 9.23 1.31
N TYR A 54 7.21 9.45 0.03
CA TYR A 54 8.50 9.43 -0.63
C TYR A 54 8.88 10.82 -1.14
N ASN A 55 10.11 11.23 -0.86
CA ASN A 55 10.67 12.49 -1.33
C ASN A 55 11.43 12.22 -2.62
N VAL A 56 10.76 12.47 -3.73
CA VAL A 56 11.30 12.30 -5.07
C VAL A 56 12.27 13.44 -5.38
N SER A 57 13.49 13.11 -5.77
CA SER A 57 14.42 14.07 -6.35
C SER A 57 14.91 13.61 -7.72
N ILE A 58 15.07 14.57 -8.62
CA ILE A 58 15.60 14.34 -9.97
C ILE A 58 16.74 15.30 -10.17
N ARG A 59 17.91 14.79 -10.57
CA ARG A 59 19.11 15.59 -10.79
C ARG A 59 19.63 15.37 -12.21
N ASP A 60 20.04 16.44 -12.87
CA ASP A 60 20.73 16.36 -14.16
C ASP A 60 22.26 16.36 -14.01
N SER A 61 22.99 16.17 -15.11
CA SER A 61 24.46 16.12 -15.07
C SER A 61 25.12 17.46 -14.70
N ASN A 62 24.36 18.57 -14.76
CA ASN A 62 24.82 19.90 -14.40
C ASN A 62 24.56 20.23 -12.92
N GLY A 63 23.95 19.29 -12.18
CA GLY A 63 23.64 19.45 -10.76
C GLY A 63 22.33 20.17 -10.48
N CYS A 64 21.50 20.45 -11.48
CA CYS A 64 20.15 20.98 -11.26
C CYS A 64 19.27 19.87 -10.69
N ALA A 65 18.79 20.08 -9.45
CA ALA A 65 17.89 19.16 -8.77
C ALA A 65 16.49 19.75 -8.64
N VAL A 66 15.47 18.92 -8.83
CA VAL A 66 14.07 19.22 -8.53
C VAL A 66 13.54 18.24 -7.51
N TYR A 67 12.65 18.71 -6.65
CA TYR A 67 12.08 17.93 -5.56
C TYR A 67 10.56 17.88 -5.68
N GLN A 68 9.98 16.72 -5.41
CA GLN A 68 8.55 16.49 -5.32
C GLN A 68 8.25 15.44 -4.25
N THR A 69 7.00 15.37 -3.84
CA THR A 69 6.51 14.37 -2.89
C THR A 69 5.57 13.42 -3.59
N ALA A 70 5.72 12.12 -3.33
CA ALA A 70 4.83 11.08 -3.80
C ALA A 70 4.33 10.27 -2.61
N THR A 71 3.05 9.90 -2.60
CA THR A 71 2.46 9.06 -1.55
C THR A 71 2.01 7.75 -2.16
N ILE A 72 2.35 6.66 -1.49
CA ILE A 72 1.81 5.32 -1.76
C ILE A 72 0.86 5.01 -0.62
N ASP A 73 -0.42 4.90 -0.95
CA ASP A 73 -1.44 4.51 0.01
C ASP A 73 -1.59 2.98 0.08
N GLN A 74 -2.24 2.50 1.13
CA GLN A 74 -2.62 1.10 1.29
C GLN A 74 -4.01 0.99 1.91
N PRO A 75 -4.73 -0.12 1.70
CA PRO A 75 -6.00 -0.36 2.37
C PRO A 75 -5.80 -0.46 3.89
N SER A 76 -6.89 -0.27 4.63
CA SER A 76 -6.92 -0.52 6.06
C SER A 76 -6.65 -2.00 6.38
N GLU A 77 -6.03 -2.25 7.52
CA GLU A 77 -5.78 -3.60 8.03
C GLU A 77 -7.07 -4.40 8.10
N LEU A 78 -7.07 -5.60 7.53
CA LEU A 78 -8.17 -6.54 7.68
C LEU A 78 -8.15 -7.08 9.10
N ASN A 79 -9.18 -6.74 9.88
CA ASN A 79 -9.30 -7.16 11.26
C ASN A 79 -10.61 -7.93 11.48
N ILE A 80 -10.49 -9.11 12.08
CA ILE A 80 -11.63 -9.92 12.53
C ILE A 80 -11.70 -9.77 14.04
N THR A 81 -12.79 -9.18 14.54
CA THR A 81 -13.06 -9.16 15.98
C THR A 81 -13.85 -10.41 16.35
N ALA A 82 -13.42 -11.02 17.47
CA ALA A 82 -13.86 -12.34 17.90
C ALA A 82 -15.38 -12.45 17.99
N ALA A 83 -15.85 -13.66 17.67
CA ALA A 83 -17.26 -13.91 17.59
C ALA A 83 -17.93 -13.84 18.97
N THR A 84 -19.09 -13.19 19.06
CA THR A 84 -19.94 -13.41 20.23
C THR A 84 -20.51 -14.82 20.08
N ILE A 85 -19.99 -15.75 20.88
CA ILE A 85 -20.50 -17.13 20.93
C ILE A 85 -21.56 -17.16 22.01
N LYS A 86 -22.79 -17.45 21.59
CA LYS A 86 -23.86 -17.84 22.48
C LYS A 86 -23.92 -19.36 22.46
N ASP A 87 -23.60 -19.97 23.60
CA ASP A 87 -23.78 -21.42 23.75
C ASP A 87 -25.27 -21.78 23.65
N VAL A 88 -25.53 -23.00 23.20
CA VAL A 88 -26.89 -23.57 23.23
C VAL A 88 -27.40 -23.64 24.66
N SER A 89 -28.66 -23.28 24.89
CA SER A 89 -29.21 -23.19 26.26
C SER A 89 -29.26 -24.54 26.99
N CYS A 90 -29.17 -25.65 26.25
CA CYS A 90 -29.14 -27.00 26.82
C CYS A 90 -28.53 -28.01 25.83
N ASN A 91 -28.19 -29.20 26.33
CA ASN A 91 -27.72 -30.30 25.49
C ASN A 91 -28.81 -30.71 24.48
N GLY A 92 -28.53 -30.54 23.19
CA GLY A 92 -29.49 -30.73 22.09
C GLY A 92 -30.25 -29.45 21.67
N GLY A 93 -29.94 -28.30 22.28
CA GLY A 93 -30.45 -27.00 21.87
C GLY A 93 -29.97 -26.60 20.47
N LYS A 94 -30.74 -25.71 19.82
CA LYS A 94 -30.44 -25.17 18.47
C LYS A 94 -30.38 -23.64 18.46
N ASP A 95 -30.24 -23.05 19.63
CA ASP A 95 -30.31 -21.61 19.89
C ASP A 95 -28.95 -20.95 20.14
N GLY A 96 -27.88 -21.69 19.82
CA GLY A 96 -26.53 -21.17 19.79
C GLY A 96 -26.32 -20.25 18.59
N GLU A 97 -25.49 -19.24 18.78
CA GLU A 97 -25.27 -18.16 17.82
C GLU A 97 -23.79 -17.81 17.80
N ILE A 98 -23.28 -17.43 16.64
CA ILE A 98 -21.90 -17.00 16.46
C ILE A 98 -21.94 -15.75 15.58
N ASP A 99 -21.67 -14.59 16.17
CA ASP A 99 -21.64 -13.31 15.47
C ASP A 99 -20.21 -12.83 15.26
N ILE A 100 -19.74 -12.77 14.02
CA ILE A 100 -18.39 -12.27 13.67
C ILE A 100 -18.51 -10.85 13.10
N THR A 101 -17.67 -9.94 13.57
CA THR A 101 -17.52 -8.61 12.95
C THR A 101 -16.18 -8.54 12.21
N VAL A 102 -16.23 -8.18 10.93
CA VAL A 102 -15.03 -7.92 10.11
C VAL A 102 -14.96 -6.42 9.81
N THR A 103 -13.79 -5.84 10.02
CA THR A 103 -13.50 -4.43 9.73
C THR A 103 -12.26 -4.31 8.85
N GLY A 104 -12.19 -3.26 8.04
CA GLY A 104 -11.04 -2.95 7.19
C GLY A 104 -10.93 -3.74 5.88
N SER A 105 -10.03 -3.35 4.98
CA SER A 105 -9.93 -3.85 3.58
C SER A 105 -11.17 -3.55 2.71
N THR A 106 -11.07 -3.78 1.40
CA THR A 106 -12.16 -3.56 0.44
C THR A 106 -13.03 -4.82 0.29
N PRO A 107 -14.35 -4.76 0.56
CA PRO A 107 -15.28 -5.85 0.29
C PRO A 107 -15.23 -6.30 -1.18
N PRO A 108 -15.63 -7.55 -1.50
CA PRO A 108 -16.40 -8.48 -0.66
C PRO A 108 -15.55 -9.45 0.19
N TYR A 109 -16.06 -9.83 1.37
CA TYR A 109 -15.50 -10.91 2.19
C TYR A 109 -16.25 -12.24 1.95
N SER A 110 -15.52 -13.34 1.95
CA SER A 110 -16.08 -14.70 1.87
C SER A 110 -15.91 -15.41 3.21
N PHE A 111 -17.02 -15.86 3.79
CA PHE A 111 -17.04 -16.60 5.05
C PHE A 111 -17.30 -18.08 4.79
N ASN A 112 -16.47 -18.95 5.37
CA ASN A 112 -16.70 -20.40 5.37
C ASN A 112 -16.94 -20.85 6.81
N TRP A 113 -18.17 -21.32 7.05
CA TRP A 113 -18.57 -21.88 8.34
C TRP A 113 -18.44 -23.39 8.27
N SER A 114 -17.66 -23.98 9.17
CA SER A 114 -17.55 -25.44 9.29
C SER A 114 -17.91 -25.85 10.71
N THR A 115 -18.90 -26.73 10.83
CA THR A 115 -19.21 -27.45 12.07
C THR A 115 -18.52 -28.81 11.97
N ASN A 116 -17.43 -29.00 12.69
CA ASN A 116 -16.75 -30.29 12.79
C ASN A 116 -17.63 -31.29 13.55
#